data_AF-A0AA39C6R5-F1
#
_entry.id   AF-A0AA39C6R5-F1
#
_cell.length_a   1.000
_cell.length_b   1.000
_cell.length_c   1.000
_cell.angle_alpha   90.00
_cell.angle_beta   90.00
_cell.angle_gamma   90.00
#
_symmetry.space_group_name_H-M   'P 1'
#
loop_
_entity.id
_entity.type
_entity.pdbx_description
1 polymer ?
#
loop_
_entity_poly.entity_id
_entity_poly.type
_entity_poly.pdbx_seq_one_letter_code
_entity_poly.pdbx_strand_id
1 'polypeptide(L)'
;MEKLLIFILLLMCDFFIDANAIVTVTEVKAGHLAVLPCLSSDDNHRFMFWQLADDQGVIGPGNPLDQEKYNYEVLTGKLLIRGVSTKESGFYKCISKGILDHSSINVHVIELVVKKEWEETIENNFETNLLRGMAAVSVIFVGIAIVLLIITMKKKQRQRFFDLEDSSTRENSPARYNRESQIPTIAVGPSPLSSQGIDNAGLDVDFPRVFTQMQKEQALS
;
A
#
# COMPACT_ATOMS: atom_id res chain seq x y z
N MET A 1 56.53 -24.51 -25.42
CA MET A 1 56.93 -23.38 -24.55
C MET A 1 55.91 -22.24 -24.57
N GLU A 2 55.33 -21.85 -25.71
CA GLU A 2 54.30 -20.79 -25.77
C GLU A 2 53.08 -21.03 -24.87
N LYS A 3 52.56 -22.26 -24.83
CA LYS A 3 51.42 -22.61 -23.95
C LYS A 3 51.73 -22.49 -22.46
N LEU A 4 52.99 -22.70 -22.06
CA LEU A 4 53.44 -22.54 -20.67
C LEU A 4 53.54 -21.05 -20.31
N LEU A 5 54.01 -20.21 -21.25
CA LEU A 5 54.11 -18.77 -21.07
C LEU A 5 52.73 -18.12 -20.92
N ILE A 6 51.75 -18.54 -21.72
CA ILE A 6 50.35 -18.07 -21.61
C ILE A 6 49.73 -18.49 -20.29
N PHE A 7 49.97 -19.73 -19.84
CA PHE A 7 49.45 -20.23 -18.57
C PHE A 7 50.06 -19.50 -17.36
N ILE A 8 51.36 -19.18 -17.42
CA ILE A 8 52.04 -18.37 -16.41
C ILE A 8 51.54 -16.91 -16.44
N LEU A 9 51.30 -16.32 -17.61
CA LEU A 9 50.71 -14.98 -17.73
C LEU A 9 49.29 -14.92 -17.18
N LEU A 10 48.47 -15.94 -17.42
CA LEU A 10 47.11 -16.04 -16.86
C LEU A 10 47.14 -16.24 -15.34
N LEU A 11 48.01 -17.13 -14.82
CA LEU A 11 48.20 -17.31 -13.38
C LEU A 11 48.73 -16.05 -12.67
N MET A 12 49.58 -15.26 -13.34
CA MET A 12 50.07 -13.99 -12.79
C MET A 12 49.03 -12.86 -12.92
N CYS A 13 48.10 -12.93 -13.88
CA CYS A 13 46.94 -12.04 -13.94
C CYS A 13 45.94 -12.34 -12.81
N ASP A 14 45.72 -13.61 -12.48
CA ASP A 14 44.82 -14.00 -11.39
C ASP A 14 45.38 -13.68 -10.00
N PHE A 15 46.72 -13.59 -9.85
CA PHE A 15 47.37 -13.27 -8.57
C PHE A 15 47.45 -11.77 -8.25
N PHE A 16 47.11 -10.89 -9.21
CA PHE A 16 47.26 -9.43 -9.03
C PHE A 16 45.98 -8.69 -8.64
N ILE A 17 44.85 -9.38 -8.44
CA ILE A 17 43.59 -8.73 -8.06
C ILE A 17 43.01 -9.45 -6.84
N ASP A 18 43.66 -9.26 -5.69
CA ASP A 18 42.93 -9.36 -4.42
C ASP A 18 43.50 -8.37 -3.41
N ALA A 19 43.49 -7.09 -3.78
CA ALA A 19 43.42 -6.06 -2.77
C ALA A 19 41.97 -6.07 -2.27
N ASN A 20 41.71 -6.83 -1.20
CA ASN A 20 40.49 -6.76 -0.41
C ASN A 20 40.41 -5.36 0.24
N ALA A 21 40.17 -4.33 -0.58
CA ALA A 21 39.90 -2.99 -0.14
C ALA A 21 38.52 -3.01 0.49
N ILE A 22 38.48 -2.99 1.82
CA ILE A 22 37.24 -2.83 2.57
C ILE A 22 36.71 -1.44 2.24
N VAL A 23 35.67 -1.38 1.40
CA VAL A 23 34.96 -0.15 1.06
C VAL A 23 33.82 0.04 2.05
N THR A 24 33.83 1.16 2.78
CA THR A 24 32.69 1.53 3.64
C THR A 24 31.77 2.48 2.89
N VAL A 25 30.46 2.22 2.95
CA VAL A 25 29.47 3.09 2.32
C VAL A 25 28.90 4.05 3.36
N THR A 26 28.89 5.35 3.05
CA THR A 26 28.28 6.38 3.89
C THR A 26 27.18 7.08 3.09
N GLU A 27 25.94 6.98 3.56
CA GLU A 27 24.79 7.61 2.91
C GLU A 27 24.40 8.90 3.64
N VAL A 28 24.26 9.99 2.89
CA VAL A 28 23.92 11.30 3.45
C VAL A 28 22.90 12.00 2.56
N LYS A 29 21.94 12.71 3.16
CA LYS A 29 20.96 13.52 2.41
C LYS A 29 21.63 14.75 1.81
N ALA A 30 21.19 15.17 0.64
CA ALA A 30 21.62 16.44 0.04
C ALA A 30 21.39 17.61 1.03
N GLY A 31 22.30 18.58 1.04
CA GLY A 31 22.28 19.74 1.95
C GLY A 31 22.80 19.47 3.37
N HIS A 32 22.97 18.21 3.78
CA HIS A 32 23.42 17.88 5.13
C HIS A 32 24.96 17.83 5.26
N LEU A 33 25.43 17.63 6.49
CA LEU A 33 26.84 17.41 6.79
C LEU A 33 27.18 15.93 6.61
N ALA A 34 28.12 15.61 5.73
CA ALA A 34 28.70 14.27 5.66
C ALA A 34 29.93 14.17 6.56
N VAL A 35 30.02 13.07 7.30
CA VAL A 35 31.17 12.75 8.15
C VAL A 35 31.75 11.43 7.68
N LEU A 36 32.95 11.47 7.10
CA LEU A 36 33.65 10.30 6.59
C LEU A 36 34.73 9.88 7.60
N PRO A 37 34.61 8.69 8.23
CA PRO A 37 35.62 8.19 9.15
C PRO A 37 36.84 7.67 8.39
N CYS A 38 38.04 7.91 8.90
CA CYS A 38 39.26 7.32 8.37
C CYS A 38 39.66 6.08 9.18
N LEU A 39 39.39 4.88 8.67
CA LEU A 39 39.77 3.63 9.32
C LEU A 39 41.22 3.20 9.04
N SER A 40 41.97 3.95 8.22
CA SER A 40 43.40 3.70 8.01
C SER A 40 44.28 4.31 9.10
N SER A 41 43.75 5.21 9.93
CA SER A 41 44.47 5.79 11.07
C SER A 41 44.30 4.89 12.29
N ASP A 42 45.37 4.22 12.69
CA ASP A 42 45.43 3.25 13.80
C ASP A 42 46.63 3.55 14.72
N ASP A 43 46.90 2.69 15.70
CA ASP A 43 48.01 2.90 16.66
C ASP A 43 49.40 2.90 15.99
N ASN A 44 49.52 2.33 14.80
CA ASN A 44 50.77 2.21 14.04
C ASN A 44 50.80 3.10 12.79
N HIS A 45 49.67 3.65 12.35
CA HIS A 45 49.53 4.48 11.16
C HIS A 45 48.86 5.81 11.48
N ARG A 46 49.50 6.90 11.07
CA ARG A 46 48.98 8.25 11.27
C ARG A 46 48.37 8.80 9.99
N PHE A 47 47.20 9.43 10.11
CA PHE A 47 46.56 10.15 9.01
C PHE A 47 47.53 11.09 8.30
N MET A 48 47.52 11.06 6.97
CA MET A 48 48.36 11.90 6.12
C MET A 48 47.53 12.86 5.27
N PHE A 49 46.63 12.35 4.43
CA PHE A 49 45.72 13.17 3.61
C PHE A 49 44.52 12.37 3.10
N TRP A 50 43.53 13.10 2.61
CA TRP A 50 42.41 12.58 1.83
C TRP A 50 42.59 12.84 0.35
N GLN A 51 42.21 11.87 -0.47
CA GLN A 51 41.98 12.04 -1.89
C GLN A 51 40.47 12.13 -2.15
N LEU A 52 40.05 13.17 -2.88
CA LEU A 52 38.65 13.38 -3.25
C LEU A 52 38.15 12.35 -4.27
N ALA A 53 36.82 12.26 -4.39
CA ALA A 53 36.11 11.45 -5.37
C ALA A 53 36.60 11.63 -6.82
N ASP A 54 37.00 12.84 -7.21
CA ASP A 54 37.45 13.15 -8.56
C ASP A 54 38.94 12.79 -8.81
N ASP A 55 39.63 12.20 -7.83
CA ASP A 55 41.06 11.88 -7.81
C ASP A 55 42.03 13.06 -8.08
N GLN A 56 41.52 14.26 -8.42
CA GLN A 56 42.30 15.48 -8.70
C GLN A 56 42.50 16.38 -7.47
N GLY A 57 41.68 16.21 -6.43
CA GLY A 57 41.74 17.01 -5.20
C GLY A 57 42.40 16.23 -4.06
N VAL A 58 43.30 16.89 -3.32
CA VAL A 58 43.90 16.34 -2.10
C VAL A 58 43.63 17.29 -0.93
N ILE A 59 43.05 16.77 0.14
CA ILE A 59 42.83 17.52 1.40
C ILE A 59 43.83 17.02 2.42
N GLY A 60 44.72 17.91 2.84
CA GLY A 60 45.73 17.60 3.83
C GLY A 60 46.52 18.84 4.24
N PRO A 61 47.48 18.68 5.17
CA PRO A 61 48.33 19.77 5.59
C PRO A 61 49.14 20.31 4.41
N GLY A 62 49.12 21.63 4.21
CA GLY A 62 49.90 22.30 3.16
C GLY A 62 49.20 22.46 1.80
N ASN A 63 48.02 21.86 1.61
CA ASN A 63 47.22 22.07 0.40
C ASN A 63 46.16 23.17 0.62
N PRO A 64 45.86 24.00 -0.40
CA PRO A 64 44.78 24.97 -0.31
C PRO A 64 43.44 24.23 -0.18
N LEU A 65 42.76 24.44 0.93
CA LEU A 65 41.48 23.84 1.26
C LEU A 65 40.39 24.91 1.22
N ASP A 66 39.26 24.60 0.59
CA ASP A 66 38.02 25.36 0.81
C ASP A 66 37.50 25.06 2.23
N GLN A 67 37.82 25.95 3.16
CA GLN A 67 37.44 25.82 4.58
C GLN A 67 35.93 26.00 4.83
N GLU A 68 35.20 26.58 3.88
CA GLU A 68 33.75 26.69 3.98
C GLU A 68 33.09 25.34 3.69
N LYS A 69 33.62 24.60 2.70
CA LYS A 69 33.09 23.32 2.27
C LYS A 69 33.64 22.13 3.07
N TYR A 70 34.95 22.10 3.30
CA TYR A 70 35.66 20.94 3.83
C TYR A 70 36.35 21.28 5.16
N ASN A 71 36.30 20.34 6.10
CA ASN A 71 37.07 20.39 7.33
C ASN A 71 37.57 18.99 7.67
N TYR A 72 38.69 18.85 8.36
CA TYR A 72 39.19 17.54 8.78
C TYR A 72 39.85 17.57 10.16
N GLU A 73 39.78 16.44 10.85
CA GLU A 73 40.45 16.22 12.13
C GLU A 73 41.83 15.59 11.91
N VAL A 74 42.89 16.24 12.37
CA VAL A 74 44.28 15.77 12.15
C VAL A 74 44.59 14.45 12.87
N LEU A 75 43.97 14.21 14.04
CA LEU A 75 44.27 13.04 14.87
C LEU A 75 43.58 11.78 14.38
N THR A 76 42.31 11.90 14.00
CA THR A 76 41.46 10.77 13.59
C THR A 76 41.40 10.63 12.07
N GLY A 77 41.82 11.65 11.33
CA GLY A 77 41.63 11.74 9.89
C GLY A 77 40.17 11.91 9.49
N LYS A 78 39.22 12.20 10.38
CA LYS A 78 37.80 12.37 10.00
C LYS A 78 37.64 13.55 9.05
N LEU A 79 36.96 13.34 7.93
CA LEU A 79 36.61 14.38 6.96
C LEU A 79 35.15 14.80 7.13
N LEU A 80 34.94 16.11 7.20
CA LEU A 80 33.63 16.75 7.30
C LEU A 80 33.38 17.53 6.02
N ILE A 81 32.27 17.22 5.33
CA ILE A 81 31.86 17.89 4.10
C ILE A 81 30.53 18.57 4.36
N ARG A 82 30.51 19.91 4.32
CA ARG A 82 29.31 20.72 4.58
C ARG A 82 28.47 20.86 3.32
N GLY A 83 27.15 20.82 3.48
CA GLY A 83 26.20 21.05 2.39
C GLY A 83 26.44 20.12 1.20
N VAL A 84 26.43 18.80 1.43
CA VAL A 84 26.72 17.83 0.36
C VAL A 84 25.69 17.91 -0.76
N SER A 85 26.12 17.87 -2.00
CA SER A 85 25.26 17.77 -3.18
C SER A 85 25.60 16.47 -3.92
N THR A 86 24.87 16.17 -4.99
CA THR A 86 25.15 14.96 -5.78
C THR A 86 26.48 15.01 -6.52
N LYS A 87 27.15 16.16 -6.58
CA LYS A 87 28.49 16.29 -7.16
C LYS A 87 29.58 15.72 -6.25
N GLU A 88 29.36 15.74 -4.94
CA GLU A 88 30.32 15.23 -3.96
C GLU A 88 30.20 13.71 -3.75
N SER A 89 29.29 13.03 -4.46
CA SER A 89 29.16 11.58 -4.40
C SER A 89 30.33 10.90 -5.10
N GLY A 90 30.91 9.87 -4.48
CA GLY A 90 32.00 9.10 -5.07
C GLY A 90 32.95 8.50 -4.02
N PHE A 91 34.12 8.06 -4.47
CA PHE A 91 35.08 7.33 -3.65
C PHE A 91 36.14 8.23 -3.05
N TYR A 92 36.09 8.40 -1.74
CA TYR A 92 37.10 9.12 -0.97
C TYR A 92 38.12 8.14 -0.43
N LYS A 93 39.40 8.46 -0.56
CA LYS A 93 40.48 7.62 -0.05
C LYS A 93 41.17 8.33 1.11
N CYS A 94 41.22 7.70 2.27
CA CYS A 94 42.01 8.15 3.39
C CYS A 94 43.36 7.43 3.42
N ILE A 95 44.44 8.19 3.31
CA ILE A 95 45.80 7.66 3.31
C ILE A 95 46.45 7.94 4.67
N SER A 96 46.98 6.89 5.29
CA SER A 96 47.72 6.95 6.54
C SER A 96 49.10 6.31 6.39
N LYS A 97 50.10 6.84 7.10
CA LYS A 97 51.50 6.44 7.01
C LYS A 97 51.98 5.83 8.32
N GLY A 98 52.80 4.78 8.23
CA GLY A 98 53.38 4.11 9.38
C GLY A 98 54.25 5.04 10.23
N ILE A 99 54.09 4.92 11.55
CA ILE A 99 54.81 5.69 12.56
C ILE A 99 56.24 5.14 12.73
N LEU A 100 56.37 3.81 12.84
CA LEU A 100 57.65 3.12 13.00
C LEU A 100 58.33 2.86 11.66
N ASP A 101 57.56 2.39 10.68
CA ASP A 101 58.02 2.16 9.32
C ASP A 101 57.33 3.14 8.38
N HIS A 102 58.09 4.15 7.95
CA HIS A 102 57.61 5.17 7.03
C HIS A 102 57.34 4.66 5.62
N SER A 103 57.71 3.41 5.29
CA SER A 103 57.35 2.77 4.03
C SER A 103 55.98 2.08 4.09
N SER A 104 55.46 1.80 5.29
CA SER A 104 54.12 1.25 5.48
C SER A 104 53.07 2.32 5.19
N ILE A 105 52.16 2.05 4.25
CA ILE A 105 51.06 2.92 3.87
C ILE A 105 49.76 2.12 3.96
N ASN A 106 48.78 2.67 4.67
CA ASN A 106 47.45 2.10 4.79
C ASN A 106 46.44 3.02 4.10
N VAL A 107 45.55 2.44 3.29
CA VAL A 107 44.55 3.17 2.51
C VAL A 107 43.17 2.63 2.83
N HIS A 108 42.27 3.52 3.23
CA HIS A 108 40.87 3.19 3.46
C HIS A 108 39.98 3.93 2.48
N VAL A 109 39.07 3.22 1.82
CA VAL A 109 38.20 3.79 0.77
C VAL A 109 36.77 3.87 1.29
N ILE A 110 36.14 5.03 1.11
CA ILE A 110 34.75 5.27 1.48
C ILE A 110 33.97 5.72 0.27
N GLU A 111 32.84 5.08 0.03
CA GLU A 111 31.87 5.52 -0.96
C GLU A 111 30.85 6.46 -0.29
N LEU A 112 30.86 7.73 -0.68
CA LEU A 112 29.84 8.70 -0.27
C LEU A 112 28.68 8.66 -1.27
N VAL A 113 27.51 8.23 -0.80
CA VAL A 113 26.27 8.20 -1.58
C VAL A 113 25.37 9.33 -1.10
N VAL A 114 25.13 10.32 -1.96
CA VAL A 114 24.27 11.46 -1.62
C VAL A 114 22.84 11.20 -2.09
N LYS A 115 21.94 10.94 -1.13
CA LYS A 115 20.52 10.76 -1.40
C LYS A 115 19.87 12.10 -1.65
N LYS A 116 19.20 12.25 -2.80
CA LYS A 116 18.40 13.43 -3.07
C LYS A 116 17.08 13.37 -2.29
N GLU A 117 16.64 14.51 -1.77
CA GLU A 117 15.48 14.64 -0.87
C GLU A 117 14.10 14.56 -1.57
N TRP A 118 13.94 13.74 -2.61
CA TRP A 118 12.71 13.75 -3.41
C TRP A 118 11.64 12.72 -2.99
N GLU A 119 11.95 11.68 -2.20
CA GLU A 119 11.10 10.47 -2.16
C GLU A 119 10.98 9.73 -0.80
N GLU A 120 10.92 10.40 0.35
CA GLU A 120 10.49 9.71 1.59
C GLU A 120 8.96 9.58 1.72
N THR A 121 8.17 10.06 0.76
CA THR A 121 6.69 9.97 0.78
C THR A 121 6.08 9.04 -0.28
N ILE A 122 6.84 8.56 -1.28
CA ILE A 122 6.22 7.90 -2.46
C ILE A 122 6.20 6.37 -2.41
N GLU A 123 7.05 5.67 -1.65
CA GLU A 123 7.06 4.20 -1.68
C GLU A 123 6.50 3.53 -0.42
N ASN A 124 5.34 4.00 0.04
CA ASN A 124 4.34 3.11 0.64
C ASN A 124 3.17 2.95 -0.32
N ASN A 125 3.46 2.34 -1.47
CA ASN A 125 2.55 1.69 -2.40
C ASN A 125 1.10 2.25 -2.45
N PHE A 126 0.94 3.45 -3.00
CA PHE A 126 -0.39 3.95 -3.38
C PHE A 126 -1.11 2.94 -4.28
N GLU A 127 -0.38 2.30 -5.18
CA GLU A 127 -0.92 1.30 -6.11
C GLU A 127 -1.45 0.04 -5.40
N THR A 128 -0.70 -0.54 -4.45
CA THR A 128 -1.18 -1.73 -3.72
C THR A 128 -2.31 -1.41 -2.74
N ASN A 129 -2.28 -0.23 -2.11
CA ASN A 129 -3.35 0.22 -1.21
C ASN A 129 -4.62 0.55 -2.00
N LEU A 130 -4.49 1.13 -3.18
CA LEU A 130 -5.61 1.38 -4.10
C LEU A 130 -6.21 0.07 -4.61
N LEU A 131 -5.38 -0.88 -5.03
CA LEU A 131 -5.84 -2.20 -5.48
C LEU A 131 -6.60 -2.93 -4.36
N ARG A 132 -6.07 -2.90 -3.13
CA ARG A 132 -6.70 -3.50 -1.95
C ARG A 132 -8.01 -2.79 -1.57
N GLY A 133 -8.06 -1.47 -1.70
CA GLY A 133 -9.27 -0.68 -1.50
C GLY A 133 -10.38 -1.01 -2.51
N MET A 134 -10.03 -1.08 -3.80
CA MET A 134 -10.97 -1.42 -4.86
C MET A 134 -11.52 -2.86 -4.72
N ALA A 135 -10.66 -3.81 -4.34
CA ALA A 135 -11.07 -5.19 -4.07
C ALA A 135 -12.04 -5.28 -2.88
N ALA A 136 -11.83 -4.50 -1.82
CA ALA A 136 -12.76 -4.48 -0.68
C ALA A 136 -14.14 -3.91 -1.09
N VAL A 137 -14.16 -2.84 -1.88
CA VAL A 137 -15.41 -2.22 -2.37
C VAL A 137 -16.17 -3.15 -3.31
N SER A 138 -15.47 -3.88 -4.19
CA SER A 138 -16.12 -4.81 -5.13
C SER A 138 -16.82 -5.97 -4.42
N VAL A 139 -16.21 -6.52 -3.37
CA VAL A 139 -16.81 -7.58 -2.54
C VAL A 139 -18.09 -7.09 -1.85
N ILE A 140 -18.10 -5.84 -1.34
CA ILE A 140 -19.28 -5.24 -0.70
C ILE A 140 -20.42 -5.08 -1.72
N PHE A 141 -20.13 -4.54 -2.91
CA PHE A 141 -21.13 -4.38 -3.97
C PHE A 141 -21.74 -5.71 -4.41
N VAL A 142 -20.91 -6.74 -4.59
CA VAL A 142 -21.37 -8.09 -4.95
C VAL A 142 -22.23 -8.68 -3.83
N GLY A 143 -21.84 -8.52 -2.57
CA GLY A 143 -22.64 -8.95 -1.42
C GLY A 143 -24.03 -8.28 -1.39
N ILE A 144 -24.09 -6.97 -1.58
CA ILE A 144 -25.36 -6.22 -1.66
C ILE A 144 -26.21 -6.73 -2.83
N ALA A 145 -25.61 -6.94 -4.00
CA ALA A 145 -26.32 -7.45 -5.18
C ALA A 145 -26.93 -8.84 -4.93
N ILE A 146 -26.19 -9.75 -4.29
CA ILE A 146 -26.68 -11.09 -3.94
C ILE A 146 -27.84 -11.00 -2.95
N VAL A 147 -27.73 -10.16 -1.92
CA VAL A 147 -28.81 -9.98 -0.93
C VAL A 147 -30.07 -9.43 -1.60
N LEU A 148 -29.95 -8.42 -2.46
CA LEU A 148 -31.08 -7.89 -3.24
C LEU A 148 -31.69 -8.94 -4.17
N LEU A 149 -30.87 -9.79 -4.78
CA LEU A 149 -31.34 -10.90 -5.62
C LEU A 149 -32.16 -11.90 -4.80
N ILE A 150 -31.71 -12.27 -3.60
CA ILE A 150 -32.46 -13.15 -2.70
C ILE A 150 -33.80 -12.53 -2.29
N ILE A 151 -33.82 -11.23 -1.95
CA ILE A 151 -35.04 -10.51 -1.58
C ILE A 151 -36.02 -10.47 -2.75
N THR A 152 -35.55 -10.14 -3.96
CA THR A 152 -36.40 -10.04 -5.14
C THR A 152 -36.94 -11.41 -5.57
N MET A 153 -36.16 -12.48 -5.48
CA MET A 153 -36.63 -13.84 -5.72
C MET A 153 -37.69 -14.26 -4.69
N LYS A 154 -37.46 -14.01 -3.39
CA LYS A 154 -38.47 -14.29 -2.35
C LYS A 154 -39.74 -13.46 -2.51
N LYS A 155 -39.63 -12.20 -2.91
CA LYS A 155 -40.78 -11.33 -3.19
C LYS A 155 -41.57 -11.84 -4.39
N LYS A 156 -40.89 -12.21 -5.48
CA LYS A 156 -41.51 -12.78 -6.68
C LYS A 156 -42.21 -14.12 -6.39
N GLN A 157 -41.62 -14.96 -5.54
CA GLN A 157 -42.22 -16.23 -5.14
C GLN A 157 -43.46 -16.03 -4.26
N ARG A 158 -43.45 -15.06 -3.33
CA ARG A 158 -44.66 -14.65 -2.59
C ARG A 158 -45.75 -14.06 -3.50
N GLN A 159 -45.37 -13.21 -4.45
CA GLN A 159 -46.31 -12.65 -5.42
C GLN A 159 -46.96 -13.74 -6.28
N ARG A 160 -46.19 -14.73 -6.75
CA ARG A 160 -46.75 -15.87 -7.49
C ARG A 160 -47.69 -16.73 -6.66
N PHE A 161 -47.44 -16.88 -5.34
CA PHE A 161 -48.36 -17.58 -4.45
C PHE A 161 -49.68 -16.81 -4.26
N PHE A 162 -49.60 -15.49 -4.10
CA PHE A 162 -50.77 -14.61 -3.95
C PHE A 162 -51.62 -14.52 -5.23
N ASP A 163 -50.99 -14.50 -6.41
CA ASP A 163 -51.69 -14.52 -7.71
C ASP A 163 -52.48 -15.82 -7.94
N LEU A 164 -52.00 -16.95 -7.40
CA LEU A 164 -52.71 -18.25 -7.47
C LEU A 164 -53.91 -18.30 -6.52
N GLU A 165 -53.87 -17.59 -5.39
CA GLU A 165 -54.98 -17.51 -4.44
C GLU A 165 -56.10 -16.59 -4.95
N ASP A 166 -55.75 -15.46 -5.57
CA ASP A 166 -56.71 -14.52 -6.17
C ASP A 166 -57.35 -15.09 -7.45
N SER A 167 -56.58 -15.82 -8.29
CA SER A 167 -57.16 -16.54 -9.45
C SER A 167 -58.10 -17.66 -9.03
N SER A 168 -57.81 -18.43 -7.98
CA SER A 168 -58.72 -19.47 -7.47
C SER A 168 -60.02 -18.92 -6.83
N THR A 169 -59.99 -17.67 -6.34
CA THR A 169 -61.16 -17.02 -5.72
C THR A 169 -62.07 -16.34 -6.76
N ARG A 170 -61.51 -15.91 -7.90
CA ARG A 170 -62.25 -15.20 -8.96
C ARG A 170 -63.05 -16.08 -9.91
N GLU A 171 -62.87 -17.40 -9.89
CA GLU A 171 -63.53 -18.33 -10.81
C GLU A 171 -64.96 -18.70 -10.37
N ASN A 172 -65.40 -18.26 -9.18
CA ASN A 172 -66.73 -18.56 -8.63
C ASN A 172 -67.55 -17.30 -8.29
N SER A 173 -67.77 -16.40 -9.26
CA SER A 173 -68.85 -15.40 -9.16
C SER A 173 -69.38 -14.98 -10.54
N PRO A 174 -70.72 -14.89 -10.70
CA PRO A 174 -71.37 -14.85 -12.00
C PRO A 174 -71.19 -13.50 -12.71
N ALA A 175 -70.98 -13.56 -14.03
CA ALA A 175 -70.73 -12.43 -14.89
C ALA A 175 -71.86 -11.38 -14.86
N ARG A 176 -71.55 -10.15 -14.48
CA ARG A 176 -72.41 -8.99 -14.76
C ARG A 176 -72.08 -8.41 -16.14
N TYR A 177 -73.08 -8.42 -17.00
CA TYR A 177 -73.12 -7.81 -18.33
C TYR A 177 -72.91 -6.28 -18.21
N ASN A 178 -71.89 -5.71 -18.87
CA ASN A 178 -71.74 -4.26 -18.96
C ASN A 178 -72.00 -3.80 -20.40
N ARG A 179 -72.95 -2.88 -20.54
CA ARG A 179 -73.49 -2.32 -21.77
C ARG A 179 -72.74 -1.04 -22.09
N GLU A 180 -72.18 -1.00 -23.29
CA GLU A 180 -71.54 0.12 -23.99
C GLU A 180 -72.34 1.45 -23.95
N SER A 181 -71.61 2.58 -23.97
CA SER A 181 -71.89 3.84 -24.71
C SER A 181 -71.90 5.17 -23.90
N GLN A 182 -70.93 6.03 -24.25
CA GLN A 182 -71.04 7.49 -24.52
C GLN A 182 -71.33 8.52 -23.38
N ILE A 183 -70.38 9.44 -23.25
CA ILE A 183 -70.36 10.78 -22.59
C ILE A 183 -71.23 11.79 -23.41
N PRO A 184 -71.75 12.99 -22.95
CA PRO A 184 -71.47 13.82 -21.75
C PRO A 184 -72.67 14.52 -21.00
N THR A 185 -72.30 15.20 -19.90
CA THR A 185 -72.77 16.53 -19.40
C THR A 185 -73.96 16.72 -18.42
N ILE A 186 -73.66 17.57 -17.42
CA ILE A 186 -74.49 18.57 -16.69
C ILE A 186 -75.13 18.18 -15.34
N ALA A 187 -75.07 19.17 -14.45
CA ALA A 187 -75.20 19.19 -13.00
C ALA A 187 -76.63 19.28 -12.42
N VAL A 188 -76.66 19.30 -11.07
CA VAL A 188 -77.69 19.77 -10.11
C VAL A 188 -78.56 18.65 -9.47
N GLY A 189 -78.58 18.63 -8.12
CA GLY A 189 -79.24 17.63 -7.23
C GLY A 189 -80.77 17.71 -7.13
N PRO A 190 -81.47 17.24 -6.06
CA PRO A 190 -81.02 16.89 -4.69
C PRO A 190 -81.45 15.49 -4.16
N SER A 191 -81.00 15.13 -2.94
CA SER A 191 -81.32 13.95 -2.09
C SER A 191 -82.81 13.89 -1.65
N PRO A 192 -83.35 12.94 -0.84
CA PRO A 192 -82.73 11.83 -0.06
C PRO A 192 -83.53 10.49 -0.03
N LEU A 193 -82.95 9.37 0.45
CA LEU A 193 -83.60 8.48 1.43
C LEU A 193 -82.68 7.39 1.99
N SER A 194 -82.87 7.18 3.28
CA SER A 194 -82.38 6.14 4.21
C SER A 194 -82.19 4.72 3.67
N SER A 195 -81.13 4.05 4.11
CA SER A 195 -81.18 2.63 4.50
C SER A 195 -80.00 2.27 5.40
N GLN A 196 -80.34 2.11 6.67
CA GLN A 196 -79.57 1.57 7.78
C GLN A 196 -79.09 0.13 7.49
N GLY A 197 -77.83 -0.19 7.78
CA GLY A 197 -77.24 -1.51 7.50
C GLY A 197 -76.02 -1.82 8.36
N ILE A 198 -76.30 -2.15 9.63
CA ILE A 198 -75.59 -3.01 10.60
C ILE A 198 -74.08 -3.26 10.37
N ASP A 199 -73.29 -2.75 11.32
CA ASP A 199 -71.86 -3.02 11.47
C ASP A 199 -71.64 -4.44 12.02
N ASN A 200 -71.12 -5.36 11.21
CA ASN A 200 -70.60 -6.63 11.74
C ASN A 200 -69.17 -6.40 12.25
N ALA A 201 -69.04 -6.35 13.57
CA ALA A 201 -67.77 -6.36 14.28
C ALA A 201 -66.93 -7.58 13.85
N GLY A 202 -65.70 -7.31 13.40
CA GLY A 202 -64.73 -8.35 13.06
C GLY A 202 -64.47 -9.26 14.25
N LEU A 203 -64.87 -10.53 14.12
CA LEU A 203 -64.50 -11.58 15.06
C LEU A 203 -63.02 -11.90 14.84
N ASP A 204 -62.18 -11.27 15.66
CA ASP A 204 -60.73 -11.46 15.70
C ASP A 204 -60.44 -12.85 16.26
N VAL A 205 -60.19 -13.82 15.37
CA VAL A 205 -59.80 -15.18 15.76
C VAL A 205 -58.29 -15.20 15.94
N ASP A 206 -57.86 -14.95 17.19
CA ASP A 206 -56.49 -15.11 17.68
C ASP A 206 -55.99 -16.56 17.49
N PHE A 207 -55.39 -16.84 16.32
CA PHE A 207 -54.71 -18.11 16.05
C PHE A 207 -53.24 -18.03 16.49
N PRO A 208 -52.95 -18.42 17.74
CA PRO A 208 -51.86 -19.38 17.96
C PRO A 208 -52.11 -20.36 19.13
N ARG A 209 -53.37 -20.68 19.46
CA ARG A 209 -53.70 -21.58 20.60
C ARG A 209 -54.12 -23.01 20.22
N VAL A 210 -54.44 -23.27 18.96
CA VAL A 210 -54.90 -24.60 18.51
C VAL A 210 -53.71 -25.57 18.30
N PHE A 211 -52.54 -25.05 17.94
CA PHE A 211 -51.35 -25.89 17.71
C PHE A 211 -50.73 -26.45 18.99
N THR A 212 -50.80 -25.70 20.09
CA THR A 212 -50.28 -26.16 21.39
C THR A 212 -51.16 -27.23 22.02
N GLN A 213 -52.45 -27.29 21.67
CA GLN A 213 -53.36 -28.32 22.17
C GLN A 213 -53.13 -29.67 21.47
N MET A 214 -52.86 -29.68 20.16
CA MET A 214 -52.53 -30.91 19.42
C MET A 214 -51.15 -31.49 19.78
N GLN A 215 -50.14 -30.65 20.02
CA GLN A 215 -48.82 -31.15 20.46
C GLN A 215 -48.85 -31.78 21.85
N LYS A 216 -49.78 -31.38 22.73
CA LYS A 216 -49.89 -31.89 24.09
C LYS A 216 -50.57 -33.27 24.15
N GLU A 217 -51.43 -33.60 23.20
CA GLU A 217 -52.08 -34.92 23.10
C GLU A 217 -51.21 -36.00 22.43
N GLN A 218 -50.22 -35.62 21.61
CA GLN A 218 -49.30 -36.57 20.99
C GLN A 218 -48.08 -36.96 21.86
N ALA A 219 -47.89 -36.32 23.01
CA ALA A 219 -46.79 -36.62 23.95
C ALA A 219 -47.21 -37.52 25.13
N LEU A 220 -48.46 -38.00 25.15
CA LEU A 220 -48.98 -38.90 26.18
C LEU A 220 -49.68 -40.11 25.55
N SER A 221 -48.96 -40.82 24.69
CA SER A 221 -49.25 -42.21 24.28
C SER A 221 -47.95 -42.97 24.06
#